data_AF-A0A239C8S1-F1
#
_entry.id   AF-A0A239C8S1-F1
#
_cell.length_a   1.000
_cell.length_b   1.000
_cell.length_c   1.000
_cell.angle_alpha   90.00
_cell.angle_beta   90.00
_cell.angle_gamma   90.00
#
_symmetry.space_group_name_H-M   'P 1'
#
loop_
_entity.id
_entity.type
_entity.pdbx_description
1 polymer ?
#
loop_
_entity_poly.entity_id
_entity_poly.type
_entity_poly.pdbx_seq_one_letter_code
_entity_poly.pdbx_strand_id
1 'polypeptide(L)' 'MALEVKALPREFVARQGKGNERVLTDPGTGMSPEEVRAHYAQVYPELASAGVEGPEVKDGKQVYVFTGSVGVKG' A
#
# COMPACT_ATOMS: atom_id res chain seq x y z
N MET A 1 5.02 24.49 19.29
CA MET A 1 3.73 24.20 18.65
C MET A 1 3.86 22.85 17.98
N ALA A 2 3.17 21.82 18.47
CA ALA A 2 3.10 20.53 17.80
C ALA A 2 1.92 20.60 16.83
N LEU A 3 2.20 20.73 15.54
CA LEU A 3 1.19 20.45 14.52
C LEU A 3 0.94 18.95 14.59
N GLU A 4 -0.11 18.53 15.29
CA GLU A 4 -0.70 17.22 15.11
C GLU A 4 -1.16 17.15 13.66
N VAL A 5 -0.27 16.68 12.78
CA VAL A 5 -0.63 16.27 11.43
C VAL A 5 -1.57 15.10 11.64
N LYS A 6 -2.88 15.37 11.70
CA LYS A 6 -3.93 14.36 11.58
C LYS A 6 -3.76 13.76 10.19
N ALA A 7 -2.87 12.76 10.09
CA ALA A 7 -2.69 11.99 8.90
C ALA A 7 -4.05 11.37 8.58
N LEU A 8 -4.58 11.65 7.38
CA LEU A 8 -5.79 11.00 6.90
C LEU A 8 -5.58 9.49 7.00
N PRO A 9 -6.61 8.71 7.43
CA PRO A 9 -6.48 7.28 7.55
C PRO A 9 -6.02 6.70 6.23
N ARG A 10 -4.96 5.88 6.28
CA ARG A 10 -4.38 5.25 5.11
C ARG A 10 -4.86 3.81 5.06
N GLU A 11 -5.28 3.36 3.89
CA GLU A 11 -5.70 1.99 3.66
C GLU A 11 -4.84 1.42 2.54
N PHE A 12 -4.21 0.28 2.80
CA PHE A 12 -3.34 -0.37 1.84
C PHE A 12 -4.03 -1.63 1.31
N VAL A 13 -4.01 -1.86 0.02
CA VAL A 13 -4.68 -3.00 -0.63
C VAL A 13 -3.67 -3.73 -1.50
N ALA A 14 -3.27 -4.93 -1.09
CA ALA A 14 -2.39 -5.80 -1.86
C ALA A 14 -3.18 -6.67 -2.84
N ARG A 15 -2.99 -6.45 -4.15
CA ARG A 15 -3.46 -7.34 -5.21
C ARG A 15 -2.43 -8.43 -5.47
N GLN A 16 -2.74 -9.65 -5.04
CA GLN A 16 -1.95 -10.83 -5.30
C GLN A 16 -2.39 -11.45 -6.65
N GLY A 17 -1.43 -11.87 -7.46
CA GLY A 17 -1.68 -12.55 -8.74
C GLY A 17 -2.54 -13.79 -8.51
N LYS A 18 -3.74 -13.81 -9.12
CA LYS A 18 -4.90 -14.72 -8.95
C LYS A 18 -6.21 -14.00 -8.57
N GLY A 19 -6.22 -12.65 -8.55
CA GLY A 19 -7.44 -11.88 -8.26
C GLY A 19 -7.77 -11.80 -6.76
N ASN A 20 -6.81 -12.12 -5.90
CA ASN A 20 -6.95 -11.97 -4.47
C ASN A 20 -6.51 -10.58 -4.06
N GLU A 21 -7.43 -9.81 -3.47
CA GLU A 21 -7.12 -8.54 -2.81
C GLU A 21 -7.05 -8.74 -1.31
N ARG A 22 -6.00 -8.22 -0.68
CA ARG A 22 -5.83 -8.24 0.77
C ARG A 22 -5.71 -6.81 1.27
N VAL A 23 -6.63 -6.42 2.15
CA VAL A 23 -6.49 -5.17 2.90
C VAL A 23 -5.37 -5.35 3.93
N LEU A 24 -4.40 -4.45 3.87
CA LEU A 24 -3.26 -4.37 4.76
C LEU A 24 -3.47 -3.20 5.71
N THR A 25 -3.21 -3.45 6.99
CA THR A 25 -3.25 -2.40 8.01
C THR A 25 -2.08 -1.43 7.80
N ASP A 26 -2.22 -0.20 8.27
CA ASP A 26 -1.08 0.72 8.25
C ASP A 26 -0.10 0.35 9.39
N PRO A 27 1.15 -0.07 9.10
CA PRO A 27 2.13 -0.40 10.13
C PRO A 27 2.65 0.83 10.89
N GLY A 28 2.41 2.04 10.37
CA GLY A 28 2.74 3.29 11.07
C GLY A 28 2.57 4.52 10.20
N THR A 29 1.96 5.56 10.77
CA THR A 29 1.67 6.85 10.11
C THR A 29 2.91 7.61 9.60
N GLY A 30 4.12 7.22 10.03
CA GLY A 30 5.39 7.79 9.56
C GLY A 30 6.02 7.07 8.37
N MET A 31 5.56 5.87 8.00
CA MET A 31 6.16 5.11 6.90
C MET A 31 5.63 5.59 5.54
N SER A 32 6.49 5.72 4.53
CA SER A 32 6.02 5.95 3.16
C SER A 32 5.30 4.70 2.60
N PRO A 33 4.42 4.84 1.60
CA PRO A 33 3.78 3.69 0.95
C PRO A 33 4.77 2.62 0.45
N GLU A 34 5.95 3.04 0.01
CA GLU A 34 7.05 2.17 -0.41
C GLU A 34 7.66 1.41 0.77
N GLU A 35 7.83 2.08 1.92
CA GLU A 35 8.29 1.45 3.16
C GLU A 35 7.25 0.46 3.68
N VAL A 36 5.96 0.81 3.63
CA VAL A 36 4.85 -0.10 3.97
C VAL A 36 4.88 -1.34 3.07
N ARG A 37 5.07 -1.15 1.75
CA ARG A 37 5.24 -2.27 0.81
C ARG A 37 6.44 -3.13 1.19
N ALA A 38 7.60 -2.52 1.47
CA ALA A 38 8.82 -3.24 1.83
C ALA A 38 8.70 -3.99 3.16
N HIS A 39 7.99 -3.41 4.13
CA HIS A 39 7.66 -4.06 5.40
C HIS A 39 6.80 -5.30 5.16
N TYR A 40 5.72 -5.17 4.39
CA TYR A 40 4.87 -6.32 4.05
C TYR A 40 5.54 -7.32 3.12
N ALA A 41 6.53 -6.90 2.33
CA ALA A 41 7.32 -7.78 1.49
C ALA A 41 8.15 -8.81 2.29
N GLN A 42 8.40 -8.57 3.58
CA GLN A 42 9.04 -9.54 4.46
C GLN A 42 8.15 -10.77 4.72
N VAL A 43 6.84 -10.59 4.69
CA VAL A 43 5.83 -11.66 4.91
C VAL A 43 5.25 -12.15 3.58
N TYR A 44 5.12 -11.26 2.61
CA TYR A 44 4.56 -11.48 1.28
C TYR A 44 5.61 -11.11 0.21
N PRO A 45 6.55 -12.00 -0.12
CA PRO A 45 7.65 -11.72 -1.06
C PRO A 45 7.17 -11.18 -2.42
N GLU A 46 5.96 -11.51 -2.84
CA GLU A 46 5.32 -11.00 -4.05
C GLU A 46 5.18 -9.47 -4.06
N LEU A 47 5.02 -8.84 -2.88
CA LEU A 47 4.93 -7.39 -2.73
C LEU A 47 6.26 -6.68 -2.96
N ALA A 48 7.39 -7.38 -2.83
CA ALA A 48 8.71 -6.79 -3.11
C ALA A 48 8.79 -6.28 -4.55
N SER A 49 8.12 -6.98 -5.47
CA SER A 49 8.04 -6.64 -6.90
C SER A 49 6.75 -5.90 -7.29
N ALA A 50 5.84 -5.64 -6.35
CA ALA A 50 4.58 -4.96 -6.64
C ALA A 50 4.80 -3.47 -6.87
N GLY A 51 4.09 -2.87 -7.84
CA GLY A 51 3.98 -1.43 -7.97
C GLY A 51 3.16 -0.83 -6.83
N VAL A 52 3.42 0.42 -6.47
CA VAL A 52 2.56 1.20 -5.58
C VAL A 52 1.73 2.15 -6.44
N GLU A 53 0.41 2.00 -6.40
CA GLU A 53 -0.55 2.89 -7.05
C GLU A 53 -1.31 3.70 -5.99
N GLY A 54 -1.53 5.00 -6.25
CA GLY A 54 -2.20 5.92 -5.32
C GLY A 54 -1.33 7.11 -4.89
N PRO A 55 -1.75 7.90 -3.88
CA PRO A 55 -2.96 7.73 -3.10
C PRO A 55 -4.24 8.08 -3.88
N GLU A 56 -5.21 7.18 -3.84
CA GLU A 56 -6.58 7.46 -4.27
C GLU A 56 -7.38 7.89 -3.04
N VAL A 57 -7.94 9.11 -3.05
CA VAL A 57 -8.73 9.60 -1.93
C VAL A 57 -10.17 9.11 -2.07
N LYS A 58 -10.57 8.15 -1.22
CA LYS A 58 -11.94 7.63 -1.15
C LYS A 58 -12.48 7.80 0.26
N ASP A 59 -13.67 8.39 0.38
CA ASP A 59 -14.37 8.61 1.66
C ASP A 59 -13.50 9.27 2.76
N GLY A 60 -12.62 10.20 2.36
CA GLY A 60 -11.70 10.86 3.29
C GLY A 60 -10.57 9.97 3.82
N LYS A 61 -10.23 8.90 3.09
CA LYS A 61 -9.09 8.03 3.36
C LYS A 61 -8.17 7.97 2.15
N GLN A 62 -6.88 7.79 2.40
CA GLN A 62 -5.90 7.59 1.35
C GLN A 62 -5.76 6.10 1.08
N VAL A 63 -6.24 5.64 -0.06
CA VAL A 63 -6.17 4.24 -0.47
C VAL A 63 -4.95 4.06 -1.39
N TYR A 64 -4.08 3.12 -1.02
CA TYR A 64 -2.91 2.72 -1.79
C TYR A 64 -3.10 1.28 -2.24
N VAL A 65 -2.88 1.02 -3.52
CA VAL A 65 -3.03 -0.32 -4.09
C VAL A 65 -1.64 -0.83 -4.48
N PHE A 66 -1.24 -1.96 -3.91
CA PHE A 66 -0.05 -2.68 -4.34
C PHE A 66 -0.43 -3.65 -5.45
N THR A 67 -0.13 -3.29 -6.69
CA THR A 67 -0.37 -4.15 -7.84
C THR A 67 0.85 -5.04 -8.04
N GLY A 68 0.70 -6.35 -7.83
CA GLY A 68 1.75 -7.29 -8.22
C GLY A 68 2.14 -7.05 -9.68
N SER A 69 3.43 -7.19 -10.00
CA SER A 69 3.94 -7.15 -11.38
C SER A 69 3.22 -8.21 -12.24
N VAL A 70 2.03 -7.87 -12.74
CA VAL A 70 1.48 -8.45 -13.94
C VAL A 70 2.40 -7.91 -14.99
N GLY A 71 3.33 -8.75 -15.43
CA GLY A 71 4.43 -8.35 -16.29
C GLY A 71 3.96 -7.34 -17.33
N VAL A 72 4.70 -6.25 -17.46
CA VAL A 72 4.69 -5.44 -18.68
C VAL A 72 5.09 -6.38 -19.81
N LYS A 73 4.10 -7.13 -20.31
CA LYS A 73 4.27 -8.05 -21.41
C LYS A 73 3.92 -7.25 -22.64
N GLY A 74 4.97 -6.73 -23.30
CA GLY A 74 4.90 -6.19 -24.66
C GLY A 74 4.76 -4.69 -24.71
#